data_AF-A0A7W8RY43-F1
#
_entry.id   AF-A0A7W8RY43-F1
#
_cell.length_a   1.000
_cell.length_b   1.000
_cell.length_c   1.000
_cell.angle_alpha   90.00
_cell.angle_beta   90.00
_cell.angle_gamma   90.00
#
_symmetry.space_group_name_H-M   'P 1'
#
loop_
_entity.id
_entity.type
_entity.pdbx_description
1 polymer ?
#
loop_
_entity_poly.entity_id
_entity_poly.type
_entity_poly.pdbx_seq_one_letter_code
_entity_poly.pdbx_strand_id
1 'polypeptide(L)' 'MKALEQWRSRPLQVSVLDRCDECGEMKEDVQKRVNYWPNITAVCCGKCFTEMTGEHSGFSALSGVSDG' A
#
# COMPACT_ATOMS: atom_id res chain seq x y z
N MET A 1 -9.67 -24.43 -32.47
CA MET A 1 -8.37 -23.74 -32.66
C MET A 1 -8.42 -22.29 -32.17
N LYS A 2 -9.29 -21.42 -32.72
CA LYS A 2 -9.39 -19.99 -32.33
C LYS A 2 -9.52 -19.68 -30.83
N ALA A 3 -10.31 -20.45 -30.08
CA ALA A 3 -10.48 -20.23 -28.64
C ALA A 3 -9.21 -20.47 -27.82
N LEU A 4 -8.37 -21.42 -28.25
CA LEU A 4 -7.11 -21.78 -27.59
C LEU A 4 -6.04 -20.70 -27.88
N GLU A 5 -6.04 -20.16 -29.09
CA GLU A 5 -5.19 -19.03 -29.47
C GLU A 5 -5.55 -17.76 -28.70
N GLN A 6 -6.84 -17.45 -28.58
CA GLN A 6 -7.33 -16.31 -27.78
C GLN A 6 -7.00 -16.44 -26.29
N TRP A 7 -7.05 -17.66 -25.74
CA TRP A 7 -6.71 -17.90 -24.34
C TRP A 7 -5.21 -17.72 -24.08
N ARG A 8 -4.36 -18.17 -25.02
CA ARG A 8 -2.89 -18.00 -24.94
C ARG A 8 -2.43 -16.56 -25.14
N SER A 9 -3.18 -15.75 -25.89
CA SER A 9 -2.86 -14.34 -26.13
C SER A 9 -3.36 -13.41 -25.03
N ARG A 10 -3.92 -13.92 -23.93
CA ARG A 10 -4.41 -13.07 -22.85
C ARG A 10 -3.22 -12.38 -22.17
N PRO A 11 -3.27 -11.06 -21.97
CA PRO A 11 -2.25 -10.36 -21.20
C PRO A 11 -2.20 -10.94 -19.79
N LEU A 12 -1.01 -11.32 -19.35
CA LEU A 12 -0.76 -11.69 -17.96
C LEU A 12 -0.29 -10.42 -17.23
N GLN A 13 -0.99 -10.06 -16.15
CA GLN A 13 -0.44 -9.14 -15.17
C GLN A 13 0.42 -9.94 -14.21
N VAL A 14 1.69 -9.54 -14.09
CA VAL A 14 2.63 -10.06 -13.10
C VAL A 14 2.88 -8.94 -12.12
N SER A 15 2.52 -9.14 -10.86
CA SER A 15 2.90 -8.25 -9.76
C SER A 15 4.01 -8.91 -8.93
N VAL A 16 4.97 -8.09 -8.50
CA VAL A 16 6.02 -8.51 -7.58
C VAL A 16 5.55 -8.14 -6.18
N LEU A 17 5.39 -9.15 -5.33
CA LEU A 17 5.13 -8.96 -3.91
C LEU A 17 6.47 -8.94 -3.19
N ASP A 18 6.66 -7.97 -2.31
CA ASP A 18 7.79 -7.92 -1.40
C ASP A 18 7.29 -7.87 0.05
N ARG A 19 8.15 -8.25 0.99
CA ARG A 19 7.80 -8.27 2.41
C ARG A 19 7.99 -6.88 2.98
N CYS A 20 6.95 -6.35 3.62
CA CYS A 20 7.06 -5.09 4.36
C CYS A 20 7.90 -5.31 5.62
N ASP A 21 8.93 -4.50 5.84
CA ASP A 21 9.80 -4.61 7.04
C ASP A 21 9.04 -4.27 8.34
N GLU A 22 7.98 -3.47 8.25
CA GLU A 22 7.22 -2.99 9.42
C GLU A 22 6.13 -3.97 9.86
N CYS A 23 5.27 -4.44 8.94
CA CYS A 23 4.17 -5.34 9.27
C CYS A 23 4.46 -6.81 8.95
N GLY A 24 5.55 -7.12 8.24
CA GLY A 24 5.94 -8.48 7.87
C GLY A 24 5.06 -9.15 6.80
N GLU A 25 4.05 -8.47 6.28
CA GLU A 25 3.15 -8.96 5.24
C GLU A 25 3.77 -8.82 3.84
N MET A 26 3.44 -9.73 2.93
CA MET A 26 3.73 -9.59 1.50
C MET A 26 2.77 -8.59 0.86
N LYS A 27 3.30 -7.53 0.23
CA LYS A 27 2.53 -6.47 -0.44
C LYS A 27 3.18 -6.06 -1.77
N GLU A 28 2.37 -5.57 -2.71
CA GLU A 28 2.84 -5.04 -3.99
C GLU A 28 3.44 -3.63 -3.86
N ASP A 29 3.10 -2.91 -2.79
CA ASP A 29 3.42 -1.50 -2.60
C ASP A 29 4.59 -1.27 -1.63
N VAL A 30 5.43 -2.29 -1.43
CA VAL A 30 6.66 -2.13 -0.65
C VAL A 30 7.68 -1.37 -1.49
N GLN A 31 8.11 -0.23 -0.99
CA GLN A 31 9.12 0.60 -1.65
C GLN A 31 9.83 1.46 -0.62
N LYS A 32 11.03 1.92 -0.98
CA LYS A 32 11.77 2.91 -0.21
C LYS A 32 11.03 4.25 -0.28
N ARG A 33 10.49 4.69 0.86
CA ARG A 33 9.81 5.96 1.02
C ARG A 33 10.63 6.90 1.91
N VAL A 34 10.59 8.18 1.57
CA VAL A 34 11.29 9.24 2.29
C VAL A 34 10.28 10.32 2.64
N ASN A 35 10.20 10.67 3.91
CA ASN A 35 9.51 11.84 4.40
C ASN A 35 10.56 12.83 4.89
N TYR A 36 10.45 14.09 4.48
CA TYR A 36 11.44 15.11 4.84
C TYR A 36 11.15 15.73 6.22
N TRP A 37 9.90 15.65 6.70
CA TRP A 37 9.53 16.18 8.02
C TRP A 37 8.36 15.39 8.64
N PRO A 38 8.58 14.58 9.69
CA PRO A 38 9.88 14.18 10.26
C PRO A 38 10.77 13.46 9.24
N ASN A 39 12.10 13.62 9.36
CA ASN A 39 13.08 13.01 8.46
C ASN A 39 13.11 11.48 8.65
N ILE A 40 12.32 10.78 7.86
CA ILE A 40 12.10 9.33 7.94
C ILE A 40 12.42 8.72 6.58
N THR A 41 13.22 7.66 6.57
CA THR A 41 13.48 6.83 5.39
C THR A 41 13.21 5.38 5.75
N ALA A 42 12.23 4.75 5.12
CA ALA A 42 11.83 3.36 5.40
C ALA A 42 11.49 2.59 4.13
N VAL A 43 11.78 1.29 4.10
CA VAL A 43 11.28 0.36 3.07
C VAL A 43 10.10 -0.38 3.67
N CYS A 44 8.90 0.06 3.35
CA CYS A 44 7.69 -0.50 3.95
C CYS A 44 6.53 -0.41 2.96
N CYS A 45 5.33 -0.88 3.32
CA CYS A 45 4.12 -0.64 2.54
C CYS A 45 3.60 0.79 2.78
N GLY A 46 2.71 1.27 1.91
CA GLY A 46 2.18 2.64 1.98
C GLY A 46 1.39 2.90 3.26
N LYS A 47 0.70 1.88 3.77
CA LYS A 47 -0.04 1.96 5.03
C LYS A 47 0.90 2.20 6.21
N CYS A 48 1.92 1.37 6.37
CA CYS A 48 2.91 1.52 7.45
C CYS A 48 3.65 2.86 7.36
N PHE A 49 3.98 3.31 6.14
CA PHE A 49 4.61 4.62 5.98
C PHE A 49 3.68 5.78 6.40
N THR A 50 2.39 5.69 6.09
CA THR A 50 1.39 6.69 6.50
C THR A 50 1.22 6.72 8.01
N GLU A 51 1.15 5.55 8.66
CA GLU A 51 1.10 5.46 10.12
C GLU A 51 2.36 6.06 10.77
N MET A 52 3.54 5.80 10.19
CA MET A 52 4.81 6.33 10.68
C MET A 52 4.98 7.84 10.48
N THR A 53 4.36 8.40 9.44
CA THR A 53 4.43 9.84 9.11
C THR A 53 3.22 10.64 9.60
N GLY A 54 2.19 9.97 10.14
CA GLY A 54 0.84 10.50 10.31
C GLY A 54 0.21 10.26 11.67
N GLU A 55 0.76 10.90 12.70
CA GLU A 55 -0.01 11.58 13.77
C GLU A 55 0.10 13.13 13.65
N HIS A 56 0.54 13.66 12.51
CA HIS A 56 0.58 15.11 12.25
C HIS A 56 -0.54 15.63 11.33
N SER A 57 -1.53 14.79 11.01
CA SER A 57 -2.80 15.23 10.42
C SER A 57 -3.92 15.16 11.45
N GLY A 58 -3.75 15.87 12.56
CA GLY A 58 -4.88 16.24 13.42
C GLY A 58 -5.74 17.26 12.67
N PHE A 59 -6.67 16.82 11.84
CA PHE A 59 -7.93 17.52 11.58
C PHE A 59 -8.98 16.56 11.00
N SER A 60 -9.99 16.27 11.83
CA SER A 60 -11.30 15.72 11.48
C SER A 60 -11.43 14.23 11.18
N ALA A 61 -11.07 13.39 12.15
CA ALA A 61 -11.93 12.26 12.51
C ALA A 61 -13.07 12.78 13.40
N LEU A 62 -14.08 13.43 12.83
CA LEU A 62 -15.39 13.52 13.48
C LEU A 62 -16.18 12.29 13.03
N SER A 63 -16.00 11.25 13.84
CA SER A 63 -16.89 10.11 13.98
C SER A 63 -18.36 10.57 13.97
N GLY A 64 -19.15 9.94 13.10
CA GLY A 64 -20.59 10.09 13.08
C GLY A 64 -21.19 9.80 14.46
N VAL A 65 -22.03 10.71 14.93
CA VAL A 65 -22.93 10.45 16.05
C VAL A 65 -24.03 9.54 15.53
N SER A 66 -24.16 8.34 16.10
CA SER A 66 -25.39 7.57 16.06
C SER A 66 -26.20 7.98 17.28
N ASP A 67 -27.21 8.81 17.08
CA ASP A 67 -28.34 8.90 18.01
C ASP A 67 -29.39 7.86 17.58
N GLY A 68 -29.91 7.14 18.57
CA GLY A 68 -30.92 6.09 18.42
C GLY A 68 -32.34 6.62 18.22
#